data_AF-A0A6A0GWB3-F1
#
_entry.id   AF-A0A6A0GWB3-F1
#
_cell.length_a   1.000
_cell.length_b   1.000
_cell.length_c   1.000
_cell.angle_alpha   90.00
_cell.angle_beta   90.00
_cell.angle_gamma   90.00
#
_symmetry.space_group_name_H-M   'P 1'
#
loop_
_entity.id
_entity.type
_entity.pdbx_description
1 polymer ?
#
loop_
_entity_poly.entity_id
_entity_poly.type
_entity_poly.pdbx_seq_one_letter_code
_entity_poly.pdbx_strand_id
1 'polypeptide(L)'
;MPHIKTYCRYNDALHTAQYLLLTSANLSKAAWGALQKQGSQLFIRSYEAGVLLLPHYLAGEDSFSLAGDPRATTLPLPYDLPLVPYSASCVPWLSDTRKTVKDVLGRAYRV
;
A
#
# COMPACT_ATOMS: atom_id res chain seq x y z
N MET A 1 -4.47 6.83 -11.56
CA MET A 1 -3.23 6.42 -10.87
C MET A 1 -3.45 6.55 -9.38
N PRO A 2 -3.03 5.56 -8.57
CA PRO A 2 -3.31 5.56 -7.14
C PRO A 2 -2.55 6.69 -6.44
N HIS A 3 -3.27 7.53 -5.69
CA HIS A 3 -2.72 8.46 -4.70
C HIS A 3 -3.00 8.01 -3.25
N ILE A 4 -3.76 6.92 -3.10
CA ILE A 4 -4.01 6.20 -1.85
C ILE A 4 -2.74 5.44 -1.41
N LYS A 5 -2.51 5.31 -0.09
CA LYS A 5 -1.42 4.51 0.46
C LYS A 5 -1.99 3.50 1.44
N THR A 6 -1.71 2.23 1.19
CA THR A 6 -2.20 1.11 1.97
C THR A 6 -1.06 0.17 2.32
N TYR A 7 -1.02 -0.29 3.55
CA TYR A 7 -0.12 -1.35 4.00
C TYR A 7 -0.98 -2.48 4.55
N CYS A 8 -0.82 -3.67 3.99
CA CYS A 8 -1.66 -4.83 4.30
C CYS A 8 -0.80 -6.05 4.48
N ARG A 9 -1.10 -6.86 5.49
CA ARG A 9 -0.58 -8.23 5.59
C ARG A 9 -1.70 -9.17 5.18
N TYR A 10 -1.52 -9.83 4.05
CA TYR A 10 -2.45 -10.82 3.54
C TYR A 10 -1.78 -12.18 3.36
N ASN A 11 -2.60 -13.23 3.40
CA ASN A 11 -2.24 -14.60 3.09
C ASN A 11 -3.00 -15.02 1.83
N ASP A 12 -2.27 -15.24 0.74
CA ASP A 12 -2.84 -15.61 -0.55
C ASP A 12 -3.49 -17.00 -0.52
N ALA A 13 -2.82 -17.99 0.08
CA ALA A 13 -3.30 -19.36 0.14
C ALA A 13 -4.59 -19.52 0.96
N LEU A 14 -4.77 -18.67 1.97
CA LEU A 14 -5.96 -18.68 2.82
C LEU A 14 -7.00 -17.63 2.41
N HIS A 15 -6.69 -16.76 1.44
CA HIS A 15 -7.51 -15.59 1.09
C HIS A 15 -7.95 -14.78 2.32
N THR A 16 -7.01 -14.47 3.22
CA THR A 16 -7.28 -13.68 4.44
C THR A 16 -6.32 -12.51 4.61
N ALA A 17 -6.73 -11.48 5.35
CA ALA A 17 -5.86 -10.37 5.76
C ALA A 17 -5.84 -10.20 7.27
N GLN A 18 -4.65 -9.99 7.86
CA GLN A 18 -4.52 -9.80 9.31
C GLN A 18 -4.69 -8.33 9.71
N TYR A 19 -4.40 -7.40 8.80
CA TYR A 19 -4.66 -5.98 9.01
C TYR A 19 -4.67 -5.22 7.69
N LEU A 20 -5.30 -4.04 7.70
CA LEU A 20 -5.10 -3.00 6.70
C LEU A 20 -4.81 -1.68 7.41
N LEU A 21 -3.73 -1.03 7.01
CA LEU A 21 -3.46 0.36 7.34
C LEU A 21 -3.73 1.23 6.11
N LEU A 22 -4.69 2.14 6.24
CA LEU A 22 -4.93 3.21 5.27
C LEU A 22 -4.32 4.50 5.83
N THR A 23 -3.41 5.14 5.11
CA THR A 23 -2.60 6.25 5.65
C THR A 23 -2.23 7.29 4.60
N SER A 24 -1.78 8.47 5.04
CA SER A 24 -1.12 9.47 4.20
C SER A 24 0.35 9.12 3.89
N ALA A 25 0.97 8.29 4.74
CA ALA A 25 2.39 7.96 4.68
C ALA A 25 2.77 7.19 3.40
N ASN A 26 3.59 7.81 2.55
CA ASN A 26 4.30 7.11 1.47
C ASN A 26 5.44 6.23 2.02
N LEU A 27 6.01 5.37 1.18
CA LEU A 27 7.22 4.60 1.51
C LEU A 27 8.46 5.51 1.58
N SER A 28 8.65 6.19 2.71
CA SER A 28 9.78 7.08 2.94
C SER A 28 10.21 7.10 4.41
N LYS A 29 11.49 7.35 4.65
CA LYS A 29 12.03 7.59 6.01
C LYS A 29 11.47 8.85 6.65
N ALA A 30 11.06 9.84 5.86
CA ALA A 30 10.47 11.06 6.38
C ALA A 30 9.11 10.79 7.07
N ALA A 31 8.30 9.94 6.43
CA ALA A 31 6.98 9.53 6.92
C ALA A 31 7.06 8.50 8.06
N TRP A 32 7.87 7.45 7.89
CA TRP A 32 7.92 6.32 8.84
C TRP A 32 8.98 6.45 9.93
N GLY A 33 9.89 7.39 9.77
CA GLY A 33 11.04 7.57 10.63
C GLY A 33 12.23 6.69 10.26
N ALA A 34 13.37 7.03 10.86
CA ALA A 34 14.58 6.23 10.80
C ALA A 34 15.26 6.24 12.17
N LEU A 35 15.81 5.09 12.57
CA LEU A 35 16.59 4.99 13.80
C LEU A 35 17.91 5.76 13.67
N GLN A 36 18.23 6.54 14.69
CA GLN A 36 19.44 7.35 14.83
C GLN A 36 20.06 7.12 16.21
N LYS A 37 21.22 7.72 16.47
CA LYS A 37 21.93 7.64 17.77
C LYS A 37 22.05 6.19 18.26
N GLN A 38 22.60 5.32 17.42
CA GLN A 38 22.77 3.89 17.69
C GLN A 38 21.48 3.17 18.11
N GLY A 39 20.33 3.58 17.54
CA GLY A 39 19.03 2.94 17.78
C GLY A 39 18.22 3.54 18.92
N SER A 40 18.78 4.50 19.68
CA SER A 40 18.08 5.12 20.82
C SER A 40 17.04 6.18 20.43
N GLN A 41 17.03 6.63 19.17
CA GLN A 41 16.12 7.69 18.72
C GLN A 41 15.43 7.29 17.40
N LEU A 42 14.10 7.33 17.36
CA LEU A 42 13.33 7.28 16.12
C LEU A 42 13.08 8.71 15.62
N PHE A 43 13.66 9.06 14.46
CA PHE A 43 13.56 10.41 13.90
C PHE A 43 12.58 10.47 12.74
N ILE A 44 11.46 11.19 12.91
CA ILE A 44 10.37 11.38 11.94
C ILE A 44 10.38 12.85 11.45
N ARG A 45 10.13 13.07 10.16
CA ARG A 45 10.27 14.40 9.52
C ARG A 45 8.96 14.97 8.96
N SER A 46 7.91 14.15 8.89
CA SER A 46 6.61 14.53 8.32
C SER A 46 5.48 14.29 9.33
N TYR A 47 4.42 15.09 9.21
CA TYR A 47 3.15 14.78 9.86
C TYR A 47 2.37 13.83 8.96
N GLU A 48 2.03 12.66 9.48
CA GLU A 48 1.29 11.63 8.77
C GLU A 48 0.18 11.10 9.68
N ALA A 49 -0.93 10.67 9.09
CA ALA A 49 -2.04 10.08 9.83
C ALA A 49 -2.65 8.93 9.03
N GLY A 50 -3.21 7.96 9.74
CA GLY A 50 -3.87 6.81 9.15
C GLY A 50 -4.74 6.07 10.15
N VAL A 51 -5.52 5.12 9.63
CA VAL A 51 -6.38 4.23 10.41
C VAL A 51 -5.94 2.79 10.21
N LEU A 52 -5.70 2.09 11.31
CA LEU A 52 -5.37 0.67 11.32
C LEU A 52 -6.63 -0.14 11.61
N LEU A 53 -7.04 -0.95 10.63
CA LEU A 53 -8.15 -1.88 10.74
C LEU A 53 -7.60 -3.24 11.20
N LEU A 54 -8.12 -3.70 12.34
CA LEU A 54 -7.76 -4.99 12.94
C LEU A 54 -9.04 -5.80 13.13
N PRO A 55 -9.08 -7.07 12.66
CA PRO A 55 -10.29 -7.89 12.69
C PRO A 55 -10.75 -8.15 14.13
N HIS A 56 -9.81 -8.29 15.07
CA HIS A 56 -10.11 -8.52 16.48
C HIS A 56 -10.96 -7.39 17.08
N TYR A 57 -10.63 -6.14 16.77
CA TYR A 57 -11.35 -4.97 17.31
C TYR A 57 -12.62 -4.62 16.55
N LEU A 58 -12.74 -5.04 15.28
CA LEU A 58 -13.90 -4.73 14.44
C LEU A 58 -14.98 -5.82 14.50
N ALA A 59 -14.58 -7.07 14.70
CA ALA A 59 -15.46 -8.23 14.57
C ALA A 59 -15.17 -9.38 15.56
N GLY A 60 -14.14 -9.27 16.40
CA GLY A 60 -13.72 -10.38 17.26
C GLY A 60 -13.08 -11.55 16.50
N GLU A 61 -12.66 -11.32 15.25
CA GLU A 61 -12.05 -12.33 14.37
C GLU A 61 -10.51 -12.21 14.38
N ASP A 62 -9.81 -13.28 14.00
CA ASP A 62 -8.34 -13.28 13.88
C ASP A 62 -7.84 -12.74 12.53
N SER A 63 -8.70 -12.73 11.51
CA SER A 63 -8.38 -12.28 10.16
C SER A 63 -9.63 -11.84 9.41
N PHE A 64 -9.50 -10.84 8.53
CA PHE A 64 -10.52 -10.51 7.55
C PHE A 64 -10.57 -11.55 6.42
N SER A 65 -11.76 -11.83 5.92
CA SER A 65 -11.94 -12.59 4.67
C SER A 65 -11.67 -11.70 3.45
N LEU A 66 -10.98 -12.26 2.45
CA LEU A 66 -10.80 -11.65 1.13
C LEU A 66 -11.58 -12.40 0.04
N ALA A 67 -12.18 -13.53 0.37
CA ALA A 67 -12.92 -14.39 -0.57
C ALA A 67 -14.40 -14.03 -0.71
N GLY A 68 -14.87 -12.96 -0.04
CA GLY A 68 -16.27 -12.54 -0.06
C GLY A 68 -17.21 -13.50 0.67
N ASP A 69 -16.74 -14.17 1.72
CA ASP A 69 -17.57 -15.03 2.56
C ASP A 69 -18.60 -14.18 3.32
N PRO A 70 -19.92 -14.38 3.12
CA PRO A 70 -20.97 -13.61 3.78
C PRO A 70 -21.05 -13.81 5.30
N ARG A 71 -20.34 -14.81 5.85
CA ARG A 71 -20.28 -15.08 7.30
C ARG A 71 -19.08 -14.46 7.99
N ALA A 72 -18.11 -13.95 7.23
CA ALA A 72 -16.87 -13.40 7.75
C ALA A 72 -16.78 -11.90 7.45
N THR A 73 -16.04 -11.17 8.30
CA THR A 73 -15.82 -9.76 8.07
C THR A 73 -14.91 -9.57 6.86
N THR A 74 -15.49 -9.09 5.76
CA THR A 74 -14.77 -8.90 4.51
C THR A 74 -14.02 -7.58 4.51
N LEU A 75 -12.76 -7.61 4.09
CA LEU A 75 -11.94 -6.40 3.90
C LEU A 75 -11.90 -6.02 2.41
N PRO A 76 -12.52 -4.89 2.01
CA PRO A 76 -12.48 -4.44 0.62
C PRO A 76 -11.11 -3.82 0.31
N LEU A 77 -10.23 -4.58 -0.35
CA LEU A 77 -8.97 -4.04 -0.87
C LEU A 77 -9.23 -3.22 -2.14
N PRO A 78 -8.62 -2.04 -2.30
CA PRO A 78 -8.83 -1.18 -3.46
C PRO A 78 -7.99 -1.59 -4.69
N TYR A 79 -7.48 -2.82 -4.71
CA TYR A 79 -6.64 -3.40 -5.75
C TYR A 79 -6.76 -4.93 -5.75
N ASP A 80 -6.42 -5.54 -6.88
CA ASP A 80 -6.53 -6.98 -7.09
C ASP A 80 -5.42 -7.76 -6.36
N LEU A 81 -5.73 -9.01 -6.03
CA LEU A 81 -4.79 -10.00 -5.50
C LEU A 81 -4.82 -11.29 -6.35
N PRO A 82 -3.70 -12.02 -6.47
CA PRO A 82 -2.38 -11.67 -5.93
C PRO A 82 -1.75 -10.49 -6.69
N LEU A 83 -0.81 -9.79 -6.04
CA LEU A 83 -0.07 -8.71 -6.70
C LEU A 83 0.74 -9.27 -7.87
N VAL A 84 0.74 -8.54 -9.00
CA VAL A 84 1.45 -8.95 -10.22
C VAL A 84 2.87 -8.34 -10.24
N PRO A 85 3.94 -9.15 -10.27
CA PRO A 85 5.30 -8.65 -10.41
C PRO A 85 5.49 -7.89 -11.73
N TYR A 86 6.38 -6.90 -11.72
CA TYR A 86 6.77 -6.21 -12.95
C TYR A 86 7.48 -7.19 -13.89
N SER A 87 7.15 -7.11 -15.18
CA SER A 87 7.93 -7.81 -16.21
C SER A 87 9.29 -7.13 -16.39
N ALA A 88 10.22 -7.80 -17.08
CA ALA A 88 11.55 -7.24 -17.35
C ALA A 88 11.54 -5.94 -18.18
N SER A 89 10.45 -5.65 -18.90
CA SER A 89 10.30 -4.42 -19.69
C SER A 89 9.56 -3.30 -18.94
N CYS A 90 8.94 -3.62 -17.80
CA CYS A 90 8.25 -2.63 -16.98
C CYS A 90 9.27 -1.78 -16.21
N VAL A 91 9.02 -0.47 -16.17
CA VAL A 91 9.80 0.48 -15.37
C VAL A 91 8.87 1.25 -14.45
N PRO A 92 9.30 1.58 -13.22
CA PRO A 92 8.52 2.44 -12.35
C PRO A 92 8.32 3.82 -12.98
N TRP A 93 7.21 4.47 -12.65
CA TRP A 93 6.98 5.85 -13.03
C TRP A 93 7.93 6.77 -12.28
N LEU A 94 8.72 7.55 -13.01
CA LEU A 94 9.62 8.58 -12.48
C LEU A 94 9.27 9.92 -13.13
N SER A 95 8.82 10.88 -12.34
CA SER A 95 8.29 12.17 -12.83
C SER A 95 9.34 13.06 -13.48
N ASP A 96 10.62 12.79 -13.25
CA ASP A 96 11.77 13.52 -13.77
C ASP A 96 12.39 12.87 -15.01
N THR A 97 11.69 11.91 -15.63
CA THR A 97 12.19 11.20 -16.81
C THR A 97 11.28 11.40 -18.03
N ARG A 98 11.88 11.70 -19.18
CA ARG A 98 11.15 11.82 -20.45
C ARG A 98 10.55 10.48 -20.88
N LYS A 99 9.30 10.49 -21.35
CA LYS A 99 8.60 9.34 -21.96
C LYS A 99 8.18 9.69 -23.38
N THR A 100 8.68 8.94 -24.35
CA THR A 100 8.38 9.14 -25.78
C THR A 100 7.10 8.42 -26.22
N VAL A 101 6.74 7.34 -25.53
CA VAL A 101 5.48 6.62 -25.74
C VAL A 101 4.32 7.56 -25.46
N LYS A 102 3.37 7.65 -26.40
CA LYS A 102 2.18 8.47 -26.26
C LYS A 102 1.21 7.82 -25.27
N ASP A 103 0.64 8.64 -24.39
CA ASP A 103 -0.42 8.24 -23.46
C ASP A 103 -1.77 8.07 -24.17
N VAL A 104 -2.81 7.78 -23.38
CA VAL A 104 -4.19 7.62 -23.86
C VAL A 104 -4.79 8.87 -24.51
N LEU A 105 -4.16 10.04 -24.32
CA LEU A 105 -4.54 11.30 -24.96
C LEU A 105 -3.65 11.65 -26.16
N GLY A 106 -2.76 10.73 -26.58
CA GLY A 106 -1.84 10.92 -27.69
C GLY A 106 -0.63 11.80 -27.36
N ARG A 107 -0.34 12.06 -26.08
CA ARG A 107 0.71 12.97 -25.62
C ARG A 107 1.91 12.23 -25.06
N ALA A 108 3.11 12.76 -25.30
CA ALA A 108 4.34 12.28 -24.68
C ALA A 108 4.61 13.05 -23.38
N TYR A 109 5.18 12.39 -22.36
CA TYR A 109 5.57 13.07 -21.12
C TYR A 109 6.97 13.68 -21.26
N ARG A 110 7.06 14.99 -21.04
CA ARG A 110 8.31 15.75 -21.05
C ARG A 110 8.38 16.54 -19.74
N VAL A 111 9.56 16.52 -19.12
CA VAL A 111 9.89 17.35 -17.95
C VAL A 111 10.17 18.76 -18.40
#